data_AF-A0A2L2YHX9-F1
#
_entry.id   AF-A0A2L2YHX9-F1
#
_cell.length_a   1.000
_cell.length_b   1.000
_cell.length_c   1.000
_cell.angle_alpha   90.00
_cell.angle_beta   90.00
_cell.angle_gamma   90.00
#
_symmetry.space_group_name_H-M   'P 1'
#
loop_
_entity.id
_entity.type
_entity.pdbx_description
1 polymer ?
#
loop_
_entity_poly.entity_id
_entity_poly.type
_entity_poly.pdbx_seq_one_letter_code
_entity_poly.pdbx_strand_id
1 'polypeptide(L)'
;NRLKAYIALHAYSQLWLTPYGISKTLPPNYSELTRVGQAGVNALGRRYGTRYRLGSISNIIYPAAGSSAEYVYEKLGVKISFALELRDTGRFGFMLPENHFLPTFEETWDGFKSA
;
A
#
# COMPACT_ATOMS: atom_id res chain seq x y z
N ASN A 1 9.08 21.52 3.46
CA ASN A 1 9.14 20.06 3.60
C ASN A 1 9.73 19.43 2.34
N ARG A 2 10.77 18.58 2.43
CA ARG A 2 11.44 17.93 1.28
C ARG A 2 10.82 16.56 0.95
N LEU A 3 10.09 15.94 1.87
CA LEU A 3 9.42 14.66 1.66
C LEU A 3 8.29 14.83 0.62
N LYS A 4 8.33 14.04 -0.45
CA LYS A 4 7.37 14.11 -1.57
C LYS A 4 6.41 12.93 -1.64
N ALA A 5 6.88 11.75 -1.21
CA ALA A 5 6.09 10.55 -1.12
C ALA A 5 6.46 9.77 0.16
N TYR A 6 5.52 9.00 0.67
CA TYR A 6 5.70 8.13 1.82
C TYR A 6 5.05 6.77 1.57
N ILE A 7 5.76 5.69 1.89
CA ILE A 7 5.23 4.33 1.82
C ILE A 7 5.64 3.59 3.09
N ALA A 8 4.67 3.13 3.86
CA ALA A 8 4.88 2.18 4.95
C ALA A 8 4.79 0.74 4.43
N LEU A 9 5.73 -0.12 4.81
CA LEU A 9 5.73 -1.54 4.44
C LEU A 9 5.32 -2.40 5.63
N HIS A 10 4.31 -3.24 5.41
CA HIS A 10 3.76 -4.21 6.34
C HIS A 10 3.58 -5.57 5.63
N ALA A 11 3.17 -6.58 6.39
CA ALA A 11 2.67 -7.84 5.87
C ALA A 11 1.57 -8.32 6.83
N TYR A 12 0.58 -9.08 6.39
CA TYR A 12 0.31 -9.66 5.07
C TYR A 12 -1.09 -9.24 4.62
N SER A 13 -1.42 -9.42 3.33
CA SER A 13 -2.79 -9.48 2.76
C SER A 13 -2.81 -9.11 1.26
N GLN A 14 -1.68 -8.70 0.68
CA GLN A 14 -1.59 -8.15 -0.68
C GLN A 14 -2.50 -6.93 -0.88
N LEU A 15 -2.27 -5.88 -0.10
CA LEU A 15 -3.06 -4.64 -0.15
C LEU A 15 -2.16 -3.44 -0.41
N TRP A 16 -2.67 -2.49 -1.21
CA TRP A 16 -2.07 -1.19 -1.44
C TRP A 16 -3.04 -0.14 -0.90
N LEU A 17 -2.68 0.49 0.22
CA LEU A 17 -3.62 1.21 1.06
C LEU A 17 -3.37 2.71 0.99
N THR A 18 -4.43 3.48 0.77
CA THR A 18 -4.42 4.93 0.90
C THR A 18 -4.93 5.35 2.28
N PRO A 19 -4.67 6.58 2.75
CA PRO A 19 -5.51 7.19 3.78
C PRO A 19 -6.98 7.21 3.35
N TYR A 20 -7.95 7.38 4.24
CA TYR A 20 -7.85 7.40 5.70
C TYR A 20 -8.05 6.01 6.31
N GLY A 21 -7.54 5.84 7.53
CA GLY A 21 -7.74 4.66 8.36
C GLY A 21 -8.92 4.79 9.31
N ILE A 22 -9.20 5.99 9.84
CA ILE A 22 -10.17 6.12 10.95
C ILE A 22 -11.64 6.05 10.53
N SER A 23 -11.99 6.57 9.34
CA SER A 23 -13.36 6.64 8.85
C SER A 23 -13.44 6.26 7.37
N LYS A 24 -14.63 5.92 6.88
CA LYS A 24 -14.86 5.58 5.46
C LYS A 24 -14.75 6.77 4.51
N THR A 25 -14.55 7.98 5.04
CA THR A 25 -14.27 9.17 4.25
C THR A 25 -13.00 8.99 3.42
N LEU A 26 -13.04 9.43 2.18
CA LEU A 26 -11.90 9.35 1.27
C LEU A 26 -11.06 10.64 1.37
N PRO A 27 -9.74 10.57 1.14
CA PRO A 27 -8.89 11.76 1.06
C PRO A 27 -9.34 12.71 -0.06
N PRO A 28 -9.16 14.03 0.10
CA PRO A 28 -9.51 15.00 -0.95
C PRO A 28 -8.87 14.72 -2.32
N ASN A 29 -7.66 14.16 -2.36
CA ASN A 29 -6.96 13.78 -3.61
C ASN A 29 -7.03 12.27 -3.90
N TYR A 30 -8.07 11.56 -3.47
CA TYR A 30 -8.19 10.11 -3.65
C TYR A 30 -8.09 9.65 -5.12
N SER A 31 -8.56 10.44 -6.08
CA SER A 31 -8.41 10.14 -7.51
C SER A 31 -6.94 10.10 -7.96
N GLU A 32 -6.09 10.97 -7.42
CA GLU A 32 -4.66 10.96 -7.68
C GLU A 32 -3.97 9.76 -7.02
N LEU A 33 -4.29 9.51 -5.74
CA LEU A 33 -3.77 8.37 -5.00
C LEU A 33 -4.14 7.03 -5.65
N THR A 34 -5.37 6.90 -6.15
CA THR A 34 -5.80 5.69 -6.86
C THR A 34 -5.14 5.57 -8.23
N ARG A 35 -4.96 6.67 -8.98
CA ARG A 35 -4.19 6.65 -10.25
C ARG A 35 -2.76 6.16 -10.02
N VAL A 36 -2.07 6.72 -9.01
CA VAL A 36 -0.70 6.34 -8.65
C VAL A 36 -0.63 4.91 -8.13
N GLY A 37 -1.48 4.56 -7.16
CA GLY A 37 -1.53 3.21 -6.60
C GLY A 37 -1.85 2.15 -7.65
N GLN A 38 -2.72 2.45 -8.62
CA GLN A 38 -3.06 1.51 -9.68
C GLN A 38 -1.88 1.27 -10.64
N ALA A 39 -1.07 2.29 -10.92
CA ALA A 39 0.17 2.11 -11.68
C ALA A 39 1.13 1.17 -10.94
N GLY A 40 1.29 1.37 -9.62
CA GLY A 40 2.09 0.50 -8.76
C GLY A 40 1.58 -0.95 -8.71
N VAL A 41 0.30 -1.16 -8.42
CA VAL A 41 -0.34 -2.49 -8.37
C VAL A 41 -0.24 -3.22 -9.71
N ASN A 42 -0.46 -2.52 -10.82
CA ASN A 42 -0.35 -3.11 -12.16
C ASN A 42 1.09 -3.53 -12.46
N ALA A 43 2.08 -2.70 -12.14
CA ALA A 43 3.48 -3.02 -12.36
C ALA A 43 3.95 -4.19 -11.50
N LEU A 44 3.57 -4.20 -10.22
CA LEU A 44 3.83 -5.29 -9.28
C LEU A 44 3.30 -6.62 -9.83
N GLY A 45 2.04 -6.64 -10.30
CA GLY A 45 1.40 -7.86 -10.78
C GLY A 45 1.99 -8.46 -12.07
N ARG A 46 2.78 -7.69 -12.84
CA ARG A 46 3.31 -8.16 -14.14
C ARG A 46 4.30 -9.32 -13.99
N ARG A 47 5.12 -9.32 -12.95
CA ARG A 47 6.25 -10.26 -12.83
C ARG A 47 5.80 -11.67 -12.46
N TYR A 48 4.92 -11.78 -11.45
CA TYR A 48 4.49 -13.07 -10.89
C TYR A 48 2.97 -13.28 -10.89
N GLY A 49 2.19 -12.36 -11.45
CA GLY A 49 0.73 -12.45 -11.45
C GLY A 49 0.08 -12.18 -10.09
N THR A 50 0.84 -11.71 -9.09
CA THR A 50 0.36 -11.40 -7.76
C THR A 50 -0.65 -10.25 -7.81
N ARG A 51 -1.78 -10.41 -7.13
CA ARG A 51 -2.89 -9.46 -7.19
C ARG A 51 -3.01 -8.70 -5.88
N TYR A 52 -2.84 -7.40 -5.95
CA TYR A 52 -3.07 -6.51 -4.81
C TYR A 52 -4.42 -5.80 -4.96
N ARG A 53 -5.11 -5.61 -3.84
CA ARG A 53 -6.30 -4.73 -3.79
C ARG A 53 -5.88 -3.33 -3.40
N LEU A 54 -6.41 -2.33 -4.10
CA LEU A 54 -6.17 -0.90 -3.84
C LEU A 54 -7.39 -0.25 -3.20
N GLY A 55 -7.19 0.56 -2.17
CA GLY A 55 -8.27 1.35 -1.56
C GLY A 55 -7.85 2.02 -0.26
N SER A 56 -8.75 2.82 0.35
CA SER A 56 -8.44 3.41 1.65
C SER A 56 -8.42 2.36 2.76
N ILE A 57 -7.53 2.52 3.73
CA ILE A 57 -7.35 1.59 4.88
C ILE A 57 -8.70 1.18 5.48
N SER A 58 -9.54 2.16 5.83
CA SER A 58 -10.84 1.94 6.46
C SER A 58 -11.84 1.15 5.61
N ASN A 59 -11.75 1.25 4.27
CA ASN A 59 -12.70 0.65 3.34
C ASN A 59 -12.30 -0.77 2.92
N ILE A 60 -11.01 -1.15 3.00
CA ILE A 60 -10.54 -2.47 2.54
C ILE A 60 -9.91 -3.35 3.62
N ILE A 61 -9.49 -2.78 4.75
CA ILE A 61 -9.04 -3.51 5.96
C ILE A 61 -10.14 -3.43 7.03
N TYR A 62 -10.16 -2.34 7.79
CA TYR A 62 -11.05 -2.03 8.89
C TYR A 62 -10.70 -0.62 9.41
N PRO A 63 -11.61 0.06 10.13
CA PRO A 63 -11.30 1.34 10.76
C PRO A 63 -10.14 1.25 11.78
N ALA A 64 -9.05 1.98 11.53
CA ALA A 64 -7.87 2.06 12.38
C ALA A 64 -7.35 3.50 12.46
N ALA A 65 -7.32 4.06 13.66
CA ALA A 65 -6.78 5.41 13.89
C ALA A 65 -5.25 5.39 14.02
N GLY A 66 -4.60 6.50 13.65
CA GLY A 66 -3.19 6.72 13.98
C GLY A 66 -2.18 5.98 13.08
N SER A 67 -2.59 5.54 11.88
CA SER A 67 -1.64 4.99 10.92
C SER A 67 -0.59 6.03 10.53
N SER A 68 0.65 5.60 10.30
CA SER A 68 1.73 6.49 9.86
C SER A 68 1.44 7.13 8.50
N ALA A 69 0.83 6.38 7.57
CA ALA A 69 0.44 6.89 6.26
C ALA A 69 -0.57 8.04 6.37
N GLU A 70 -1.54 7.94 7.29
CA GLU A 70 -2.48 9.01 7.59
C GLU A 70 -1.80 10.22 8.25
N TYR A 71 -0.94 9.99 9.25
CA TYR A 71 -0.20 11.07 9.91
C TYR A 71 0.65 11.87 8.92
N VAL A 72 1.40 11.17 8.05
CA VAL A 72 2.25 11.81 7.04
C VAL A 72 1.43 12.57 6.00
N TYR A 73 0.27 12.04 5.63
CA TYR A 73 -0.65 12.72 4.71
C TYR A 73 -1.24 14.00 5.32
N GLU A 74 -1.79 13.90 6.53
CA GLU A 74 -2.52 14.99 7.20
C GLU A 74 -1.60 16.04 7.82
N LYS A 75 -0.63 15.59 8.62
CA LYS A 75 0.17 16.49 9.47
C LYS A 75 1.40 17.02 8.75
N LEU A 76 1.96 16.24 7.83
CA LEU A 76 3.16 16.65 7.07
C LEU A 76 2.84 17.14 5.65
N GLY A 77 1.57 17.00 5.22
CA GLY A 77 1.08 17.50 3.93
C GLY A 77 1.60 16.72 2.72
N VAL A 78 2.08 15.49 2.90
CA VAL A 78 2.64 14.66 1.82
C VAL A 78 1.50 13.97 1.07
N LYS A 79 1.22 14.44 -0.16
CA LYS A 79 0.02 14.05 -0.92
C LYS A 79 0.06 12.65 -1.51
N ILE A 80 1.24 12.06 -1.64
CA ILE A 80 1.44 10.66 -2.03
C ILE A 80 1.86 9.89 -0.77
N SER A 81 0.89 9.24 -0.13
CA SER A 81 1.13 8.49 1.11
C SER A 81 0.39 7.16 1.03
N PHE A 82 1.10 6.05 1.24
CA PHE A 82 0.53 4.71 1.20
C PHE A 82 1.02 3.85 2.36
N ALA A 83 0.28 2.78 2.64
CA ALA A 83 0.76 1.61 3.35
C ALA A 83 0.58 0.38 2.45
N LEU A 84 1.51 -0.57 2.45
CA LEU A 84 1.37 -1.84 1.75
C LEU A 84 1.31 -2.98 2.75
N GLU A 85 0.40 -3.91 2.52
CA GLU A 85 0.43 -5.24 3.13
C GLU A 85 0.96 -6.22 2.10
N LEU A 86 2.17 -6.75 2.30
CA LEU A 86 2.84 -7.62 1.34
C LEU A 86 2.21 -9.04 1.28
N ARG A 87 2.92 -9.98 0.64
CA ARG A 87 2.50 -11.37 0.57
C ARG A 87 2.43 -12.03 1.96
N ASP A 88 1.64 -13.07 2.14
CA ASP A 88 0.65 -13.62 1.19
C ASP A 88 -0.77 -13.18 1.57
N THR A 89 -1.80 -13.98 1.26
CA THR A 89 -3.19 -13.71 1.65
C THR A 89 -3.65 -14.57 2.83
N GLY A 90 -2.72 -15.11 3.63
CA GLY A 90 -3.00 -15.83 4.87
C GLY A 90 -2.70 -17.33 4.86
N ARG A 91 -2.12 -17.90 3.78
CA ARG A 91 -1.69 -19.31 3.79
C ARG A 91 -0.50 -19.50 4.73
N PHE A 92 0.45 -18.58 4.66
CA PHE A 92 1.62 -18.51 5.53
C PHE A 92 1.56 -17.29 6.46
N GLY A 93 0.91 -16.21 6.02
CA GLY A 93 0.81 -14.97 6.78
C GLY A 93 2.20 -14.44 7.15
N PHE A 94 2.45 -14.24 8.44
CA PHE A 94 3.74 -13.78 8.94
C PHE A 94 4.88 -14.81 8.83
N MET A 95 4.55 -16.09 8.62
CA MET A 95 5.52 -17.18 8.51
C MET A 95 5.80 -17.53 7.04
N LEU A 96 5.93 -16.51 6.19
CA LEU A 96 6.18 -16.67 4.76
C LEU A 96 7.51 -17.41 4.53
N PRO A 97 7.54 -18.50 3.72
CA PRO A 97 8.77 -19.25 3.49
C PRO A 97 9.84 -18.43 2.73
N GLU A 98 11.11 -18.69 3.01
CA GLU A 98 12.25 -17.91 2.47
C GLU A 98 12.29 -17.86 0.95
N ASN A 99 11.84 -18.90 0.26
CA ASN A 99 11.78 -18.94 -1.21
C ASN A 99 10.79 -17.92 -1.82
N HIS A 100 9.94 -17.28 -1.00
CA HIS A 100 9.06 -16.19 -1.42
C HIS A 100 9.64 -14.79 -1.17
N PHE A 101 10.77 -14.65 -0.46
CA PHE A 101 11.31 -13.33 -0.08
C PHE A 101 11.75 -12.53 -1.30
N LEU A 102 12.64 -13.12 -2.12
CA LEU A 102 13.13 -12.46 -3.32
C LEU A 102 11.98 -12.13 -4.30
N PRO A 103 11.06 -13.07 -4.63
CA PRO A 103 9.88 -12.73 -5.43
C PRO A 103 9.03 -11.58 -4.87
N THR A 104 8.85 -11.52 -3.54
CA THR A 104 8.08 -10.45 -2.89
C THR A 104 8.78 -9.10 -3.05
N PHE A 105 10.09 -9.02 -2.84
CA PHE A 105 10.84 -7.77 -2.99
C PHE A 105 10.91 -7.31 -4.44
N GLU A 106 11.11 -8.23 -5.38
CA GLU A 106 11.21 -7.94 -6.79
C GLU A 106 9.93 -7.32 -7.38
N GLU A 107 8.76 -7.90 -7.08
CA GLU A 107 7.49 -7.33 -7.53
C GLU A 107 7.15 -6.02 -6.82
N THR A 108 7.45 -5.92 -5.52
CA THR A 108 7.21 -4.69 -4.74
C THR A 108 8.04 -3.54 -5.31
N TRP A 109 9.30 -3.82 -5.68
CA TRP A 109 10.18 -2.83 -6.31
C TRP A 109 9.68 -2.37 -7.68
N ASP A 110 9.13 -3.29 -8.49
CA ASP A 110 8.50 -2.91 -9.76
C ASP A 110 7.29 -2.00 -9.55
N GLY A 111 6.50 -2.24 -8.49
CA GLY A 111 5.43 -1.35 -8.06
C GLY A 111 5.94 0.04 -7.67
N PHE A 112 6.99 0.13 -6.85
CA PHE A 112 7.55 1.40 -6.38
C PHE A 112 8.11 2.28 -7.48
N LYS A 113 8.80 1.71 -8.48
CA LYS A 113 9.32 2.48 -9.62
C LYS A 113 8.22 3.10 -10.48
N SER A 114 7.00 2.57 -10.40
CA SER A 114 5.88 2.95 -11.26
C SER A 114 4.87 3.86 -10.58
N ALA A 115 4.92 3.94 -9.25
CA ALA A 115 4.05 4.77 -8.43
C ALA A 115 4.62 6.19 -8.26
#